data_AF-A0A9P1E9K6-F1
#
_entry.id   AF-A0A9P1E9K6-F1
#
_cell.length_a   1.000
_cell.length_b   1.000
_cell.length_c   1.000
_cell.angle_alpha   90.00
_cell.angle_beta   90.00
_cell.angle_gamma   90.00
#
_symmetry.space_group_name_H-M   'P 1'
#
loop_
_entity.id
_entity.type
_entity.pdbx_description
1 polymer ?
#
loop_
_entity_poly.entity_id
_entity_poly.type
_entity_poly.pdbx_seq_one_letter_code
_entity_poly.pdbx_strand_id
1 'polypeptide(L)'
;MRHNLDVMHIEKNVCDNIVGTLLNDPLKSKDTLNARLDLEDHNIRKELWLRERNGKFEKPHAKYTLTKDDCKEFCKFIKSVRLPDGYASNISRCVTDANTLGGMKTHDCHVLLQKILPVAILAFLDRKIRITLIEFCQFFQKLCAKTLYVSELEDMKTGIVIILCKLEQIFPMSFFTIMVHLCVHLPEQALLGGPAPPRWMFGIERRMGTYKGYVRNYARPDGSIAEAYVVDEAITFLSRYLTDIETRFTRPERNWDLSSEDYKMDVFNHKIRTLGAPKFGNLGLDGNVVQWYLLNNCGSELDDYIKEHKELICLTSSR
;
A
#
# COMPACT_ATOMS: atom_id res chain seq x y z
N MET A 1 5.60 28.54 -3.77
CA MET A 1 6.35 27.33 -4.19
C MET A 1 6.45 27.34 -5.72
N ARG A 2 7.65 27.35 -6.31
CA ARG A 2 7.84 27.44 -7.78
C ARG A 2 7.92 26.08 -8.49
N HIS A 3 8.36 25.04 -7.77
CA HIS A 3 8.44 23.66 -8.24
C HIS A 3 7.80 22.75 -7.19
N ASN A 4 7.00 21.77 -7.63
CA ASN A 4 6.29 20.83 -6.76
C ASN A 4 6.67 19.42 -7.21
N LEU A 5 7.43 18.69 -6.38
CA LEU A 5 7.76 17.30 -6.67
C LEU A 5 6.50 16.46 -6.58
N ASP A 6 6.34 15.57 -7.56
CA ASP A 6 5.21 14.68 -7.61
C ASP A 6 5.40 13.48 -6.67
N VAL A 7 4.88 13.63 -5.45
CA VAL A 7 4.93 12.61 -4.40
C VAL A 7 4.34 11.29 -4.91
N MET A 8 3.27 11.33 -5.70
CA MET A 8 2.60 10.15 -6.22
C MET A 8 3.55 9.29 -7.08
N HIS A 9 4.27 9.93 -8.00
CA HIS A 9 5.22 9.23 -8.85
C HIS A 9 6.52 8.85 -8.13
N ILE A 10 7.01 9.70 -7.22
CA ILE A 10 8.16 9.37 -6.39
C ILE A 10 7.88 8.10 -5.58
N GLU A 11 6.73 8.05 -4.90
CA GLU A 11 6.30 6.91 -4.09
C GLU A 11 6.21 5.63 -4.92
N LYS A 12 5.62 5.71 -6.13
CA LYS A 12 5.57 4.57 -7.06
C LYS A 12 6.97 4.06 -7.40
N ASN A 13 7.88 4.96 -7.79
CA ASN A 13 9.24 4.59 -8.19
C ASN A 13 10.02 3.98 -7.03
N VAL A 14 9.88 4.54 -5.83
CA VAL A 14 10.49 4.00 -4.61
C VAL A 14 9.96 2.60 -4.31
N CYS A 15 8.64 2.41 -4.37
CA CYS A 15 8.03 1.10 -4.16
C CYS A 15 8.52 0.08 -5.19
N ASP A 16 8.54 0.44 -6.49
CA ASP A 16 9.03 -0.43 -7.56
C ASP A 16 10.52 -0.78 -7.37
N ASN A 17 11.36 0.17 -6.96
CA ASN A 17 12.77 -0.07 -6.67
C ASN A 17 12.98 -1.05 -5.50
N ILE A 18 12.26 -0.84 -4.38
CA ILE A 18 12.35 -1.72 -3.20
C ILE A 18 11.91 -3.12 -3.59
N VAL A 19 10.69 -3.27 -4.09
CA VAL A 19 10.11 -4.58 -4.42
C VAL A 19 10.92 -5.30 -5.50
N GLY A 20 11.33 -4.59 -6.55
CA GLY A 20 12.14 -5.17 -7.62
C GLY A 20 13.48 -5.69 -7.12
N THR A 21 14.12 -4.98 -6.19
CA THR A 21 15.42 -5.38 -5.61
C THR A 21 15.27 -6.51 -4.59
N LEU A 22 14.23 -6.46 -3.74
CA LEU A 22 13.91 -7.51 -2.77
C LEU A 22 13.61 -8.85 -3.48
N LEU A 23 12.79 -8.83 -4.53
CA LEU A 23 12.37 -10.04 -5.25
C LEU A 23 13.37 -10.50 -6.33
N ASN A 24 14.49 -9.79 -6.47
CA ASN A 24 15.48 -10.00 -7.53
C ASN A 24 14.86 -10.06 -8.93
N ASP A 25 13.89 -9.18 -9.21
CA ASP A 25 13.22 -9.13 -10.51
C ASP A 25 14.26 -8.79 -11.60
N PRO A 26 14.46 -9.64 -12.63
CA PRO A 26 15.49 -9.43 -13.64
C PRO A 26 15.39 -8.08 -14.38
N LEU A 27 14.20 -7.49 -14.47
CA LEU A 27 13.95 -6.25 -15.20
C LEU A 27 13.98 -5.01 -14.30
N LYS A 28 13.73 -5.18 -12.99
CA LYS A 28 13.54 -4.05 -12.07
C LYS A 28 14.55 -3.98 -10.94
N SER A 29 15.23 -5.08 -10.64
CA SER A 29 16.21 -5.14 -9.56
C SER A 29 17.31 -4.10 -9.76
N LYS A 30 17.59 -3.35 -8.72
CA LYS A 30 18.72 -2.41 -8.72
C LYS A 30 20.04 -3.12 -8.45
N ASP A 31 19.99 -4.37 -8.02
CA ASP A 31 21.17 -5.19 -7.84
C ASP A 31 21.60 -5.84 -9.16
N THR A 32 22.19 -5.06 -10.08
CA THR A 32 22.64 -5.54 -11.39
C THR A 32 24.08 -6.05 -11.36
N LEU A 33 24.55 -6.68 -12.44
CA LEU A 33 25.97 -7.06 -12.56
C LEU A 33 26.88 -5.82 -12.52
N ASN A 34 26.52 -4.76 -13.23
CA ASN A 34 27.25 -3.49 -13.21
C ASN A 34 27.28 -2.91 -11.79
N ALA A 35 26.16 -2.95 -11.07
CA ALA A 35 26.14 -2.50 -9.67
C ALA A 35 27.08 -3.30 -8.76
N ARG A 36 27.38 -4.57 -9.08
CA ARG A 36 28.38 -5.37 -8.34
C ARG A 36 29.82 -5.03 -8.75
N LEU A 37 30.06 -4.74 -10.03
CA LEU A 37 31.35 -4.24 -10.50
C LEU A 37 31.67 -2.88 -9.89
N ASP A 38 30.68 -1.98 -9.80
CA ASP A 38 30.86 -0.69 -9.14
C ASP A 38 31.28 -0.85 -7.66
N LEU A 39 30.75 -1.86 -6.95
CA LEU A 39 31.18 -2.14 -5.56
C LEU A 39 32.65 -2.57 -5.49
N GLU A 40 33.14 -3.30 -6.48
CA GLU A 40 34.53 -3.72 -6.59
C GLU A 40 35.45 -2.55 -6.93
N ASP A 41 35.07 -1.73 -7.90
CA ASP A 41 35.79 -0.51 -8.29
C ASP A 41 35.93 0.48 -7.12
N HIS A 42 34.89 0.59 -6.29
CA HIS A 42 34.90 1.42 -5.08
C HIS A 42 35.53 0.72 -3.85
N ASN A 43 36.00 -0.52 -3.99
CA ASN A 43 36.62 -1.32 -2.94
C ASN A 43 35.77 -1.47 -1.66
N ILE A 44 34.45 -1.64 -1.80
CA ILE A 44 33.49 -1.79 -0.69
C ILE A 44 32.68 -3.08 -0.82
N ARG A 45 32.25 -3.65 0.31
CA ARG A 45 31.38 -4.85 0.36
C ARG A 45 31.91 -6.04 -0.44
N LYS A 46 33.14 -6.46 -0.14
CA LYS A 46 33.84 -7.58 -0.79
C LYS A 46 33.00 -8.86 -0.85
N GLU A 47 32.13 -9.06 0.13
CA GLU A 47 31.21 -10.21 0.17
C GLU A 47 30.21 -10.26 -0.98
N LEU A 48 29.95 -9.12 -1.64
CA LEU A 48 29.01 -8.98 -2.76
C LEU A 48 29.68 -8.97 -4.14
N TRP A 49 31.00 -8.97 -4.23
CA TRP A 49 31.69 -8.91 -5.53
C TRP A 49 31.41 -10.16 -6.37
N LEU A 50 31.47 -10.01 -7.70
CA LEU A 50 31.31 -11.15 -8.60
C LEU A 50 32.43 -12.15 -8.35
N ARG A 51 32.11 -13.44 -8.33
CA ARG A 51 33.07 -14.51 -8.10
C ARG A 51 33.27 -15.30 -9.37
N GLU A 52 34.52 -15.45 -9.80
CA GLU A 52 34.82 -16.34 -10.89
C GLU A 52 34.90 -17.78 -10.38
N ARG A 53 34.06 -18.66 -10.93
CA ARG A 53 34.09 -20.09 -10.65
C ARG A 53 34.00 -20.85 -11.97
N ASN A 54 35.03 -21.62 -12.30
CA ASN A 54 35.12 -22.41 -13.53
C ASN A 54 34.92 -21.57 -14.81
N GLY A 55 35.52 -20.36 -14.88
CA GLY A 55 35.40 -19.46 -16.02
C GLY A 55 34.02 -18.79 -16.18
N LYS A 56 33.15 -18.90 -15.18
CA LYS A 56 31.86 -18.18 -15.12
C LYS A 56 31.82 -17.25 -13.93
N PHE A 57 31.28 -16.05 -14.15
CA PHE A 57 31.00 -15.10 -13.08
C PHE A 57 29.69 -15.47 -12.38
N GLU A 58 29.79 -15.79 -11.09
CA GLU A 58 28.68 -16.04 -10.19
C GLU A 58 28.41 -14.77 -9.36
N LYS A 59 27.14 -14.35 -9.29
CA LYS A 59 26.70 -13.21 -8.49
C LYS A 59 26.31 -13.71 -7.09
N PRO A 60 27.07 -13.38 -6.01
CA PRO A 60 26.72 -13.85 -4.67
C PRO A 60 25.38 -13.30 -4.19
N HIS A 61 24.64 -14.14 -3.46
CA HIS A 61 23.36 -13.76 -2.88
C HIS A 61 23.53 -12.61 -1.88
N ALA A 62 22.77 -11.54 -2.07
CA ALA A 62 22.75 -10.41 -1.15
C ALA A 62 21.69 -10.61 -0.05
N LYS A 63 22.01 -10.20 1.18
CA LYS A 63 21.11 -10.28 2.33
C LYS A 63 19.84 -9.42 2.21
N TYR A 64 19.86 -8.42 1.32
CA TYR A 64 18.70 -7.58 1.02
C TYR A 64 17.81 -8.16 -0.08
N THR A 65 18.13 -9.34 -0.61
CA THR A 65 17.36 -10.02 -1.64
C THR A 65 16.78 -11.29 -1.05
N LEU A 66 15.52 -11.58 -1.35
CA LEU A 66 14.84 -12.79 -0.89
C LEU A 66 15.36 -14.02 -1.63
N THR A 67 15.36 -15.16 -0.95
CA THR A 67 15.61 -16.44 -1.60
C THR A 67 14.42 -16.79 -2.51
N LYS A 68 14.60 -17.77 -3.42
CA LYS A 68 13.51 -18.19 -4.31
C LYS A 68 12.30 -18.72 -3.55
N ASP A 69 12.50 -19.37 -2.41
CA ASP A 69 11.42 -19.90 -1.59
C ASP A 69 10.76 -18.81 -0.75
N ASP A 70 11.53 -17.85 -0.24
CA ASP A 70 10.99 -16.66 0.43
C ASP A 70 10.17 -15.79 -0.55
N CYS A 71 10.58 -15.67 -1.82
CA CYS A 71 9.78 -14.98 -2.84
C CYS A 71 8.41 -15.64 -3.02
N LYS A 72 8.33 -16.98 -3.00
CA LYS A 72 7.04 -17.70 -3.11
C LYS A 72 6.14 -17.42 -1.92
N GLU A 73 6.68 -17.51 -0.70
CA GLU A 73 5.90 -17.25 0.52
C GLU A 73 5.51 -15.77 0.64
N PHE A 74 6.38 -14.84 0.25
CA PHE A 74 6.05 -13.42 0.13
C PHE A 74 4.90 -13.21 -0.86
N CYS A 75 4.97 -13.78 -2.06
CA CYS A 75 3.91 -13.68 -3.05
C CYS A 75 2.59 -14.34 -2.60
N LYS A 76 2.66 -15.44 -1.85
CA LYS A 76 1.51 -16.11 -1.24
C LYS A 76 0.86 -15.22 -0.16
N PHE A 77 1.66 -14.53 0.64
CA PHE A 77 1.17 -13.51 1.57
C PHE A 77 0.47 -12.38 0.80
N ILE A 78 1.08 -11.82 -0.25
CA ILE A 78 0.43 -10.77 -1.06
C ILE A 78 -0.90 -11.27 -1.66
N LYS A 79 -0.98 -12.53 -2.10
CA LYS A 79 -2.23 -13.15 -2.58
C LYS A 79 -3.29 -13.33 -1.48
N SER A 80 -2.90 -13.50 -0.22
CA SER A 80 -3.83 -13.67 0.90
C SER A 80 -4.36 -12.35 1.45
N VAL A 81 -3.69 -11.23 1.19
CA VAL A 81 -4.15 -9.90 1.62
C VAL A 81 -5.58 -9.64 1.12
N ARG A 82 -6.45 -9.23 2.04
CA ARG A 82 -7.80 -8.72 1.78
C ARG A 82 -7.88 -7.32 2.36
N LEU A 83 -8.43 -6.40 1.58
CA LEU A 83 -8.60 -5.00 1.96
C LEU A 83 -10.08 -4.66 1.91
N PRO A 84 -10.54 -3.67 2.70
CA PRO A 84 -11.92 -3.18 2.62
C PRO A 84 -12.28 -2.77 1.19
N ASP A 85 -13.52 -2.99 0.79
CA ASP A 85 -13.96 -2.57 -0.55
C ASP A 85 -13.85 -1.04 -0.68
N GLY A 86 -13.51 -0.58 -1.88
CA GLY A 86 -13.23 0.83 -2.16
C GLY A 86 -11.90 1.35 -1.63
N TYR A 87 -11.22 0.64 -0.71
CA TYR A 87 -9.92 1.09 -0.16
C TYR A 87 -8.79 0.97 -1.17
N ALA A 88 -8.63 -0.19 -1.80
CA ALA A 88 -7.61 -0.43 -2.82
C ALA A 88 -8.07 -1.47 -3.84
N SER A 89 -7.38 -1.54 -4.96
CA SER A 89 -7.63 -2.61 -5.92
C SER A 89 -7.13 -3.95 -5.36
N ASN A 90 -7.66 -5.06 -5.87
CA ASN A 90 -7.20 -6.39 -5.47
C ASN A 90 -5.72 -6.58 -5.84
N ILE A 91 -4.84 -6.54 -4.84
CA ILE A 91 -3.38 -6.61 -5.03
C ILE A 91 -2.91 -8.01 -5.46
N SER A 92 -3.71 -9.05 -5.26
CA SER A 92 -3.34 -10.42 -5.67
C SER A 92 -3.14 -10.53 -7.18
N ARG A 93 -3.82 -9.68 -7.98
CA ARG A 93 -3.65 -9.59 -9.44
C ARG A 93 -2.26 -9.12 -9.86
N CYS A 94 -1.51 -8.50 -8.95
CA CYS A 94 -0.19 -7.98 -9.24
C CYS A 94 0.91 -9.04 -9.06
N VAL A 95 0.58 -10.21 -8.51
CA VAL A 95 1.54 -11.31 -8.38
C VAL A 95 1.67 -12.05 -9.71
N THR A 96 2.89 -12.14 -10.22
CA THR A 96 3.21 -12.81 -11.49
C THR A 96 3.51 -14.29 -11.27
N ASP A 97 3.50 -15.08 -12.36
CA ASP A 97 3.89 -16.50 -12.33
C ASP A 97 5.37 -16.71 -11.97
N ALA A 98 6.20 -15.67 -12.15
CA ALA A 98 7.61 -15.67 -11.78
C ALA A 98 7.85 -15.42 -10.28
N ASN A 99 6.79 -15.36 -9.44
CA ASN A 99 6.86 -14.95 -8.04
C ASN A 99 7.49 -13.55 -7.86
N THR A 100 7.14 -12.63 -8.76
CA THR A 100 7.45 -11.20 -8.66
C THR A 100 6.17 -10.37 -8.62
N LEU A 101 6.30 -9.03 -8.52
CA LEU A 101 5.18 -8.10 -8.59
C LEU A 101 5.21 -7.27 -9.89
N GLY A 102 4.12 -7.36 -10.67
CA GLY A 102 3.93 -6.73 -11.98
C GLY A 102 2.56 -6.04 -12.10
N GLY A 103 2.43 -5.14 -13.08
CA GLY A 103 1.14 -4.49 -13.38
C GLY A 103 0.53 -3.65 -12.25
N MET A 104 1.35 -3.23 -11.27
CA MET A 104 0.92 -2.35 -10.20
C MET A 104 0.68 -0.95 -10.74
N LYS A 105 -0.50 -0.40 -10.45
CA LYS A 105 -0.79 1.02 -10.65
C LYS A 105 -0.22 1.80 -9.46
N THR A 106 -0.11 3.11 -9.62
CA THR A 106 0.46 3.98 -8.58
C THR A 106 -0.23 3.84 -7.22
N HIS A 107 -1.56 3.70 -7.20
CA HIS A 107 -2.32 3.49 -5.97
C HIS A 107 -2.01 2.12 -5.31
N ASP A 108 -1.75 1.08 -6.11
CA ASP A 108 -1.36 -0.23 -5.58
C ASP A 108 0.01 -0.13 -4.90
N CYS A 109 0.95 0.59 -5.51
CA CYS A 109 2.27 0.87 -4.92
C CYS A 109 2.15 1.68 -3.63
N HIS A 110 1.28 2.70 -3.59
CA HIS A 110 1.02 3.51 -2.40
C HIS A 110 0.53 2.64 -1.22
N VAL A 111 -0.47 1.80 -1.46
CA VAL A 111 -1.01 0.89 -0.43
C VAL A 111 0.02 -0.17 -0.03
N LEU A 112 0.74 -0.72 -1.00
CA LEU A 112 1.80 -1.70 -0.75
C LEU A 112 2.88 -1.10 0.14
N LEU A 113 3.45 0.04 -0.23
CA LEU A 113 4.55 0.67 0.49
C LEU A 113 4.15 1.07 1.91
N GLN A 114 2.97 1.69 2.10
CA GLN A 114 2.62 2.26 3.40
C GLN A 114 2.00 1.26 4.38
N LYS A 115 1.30 0.23 3.89
CA LYS A 115 0.46 -0.64 4.75
C LYS A 115 0.89 -2.09 4.73
N ILE A 116 1.21 -2.62 3.55
CA ILE A 116 1.39 -4.06 3.38
C ILE A 116 2.87 -4.44 3.55
N LEU A 117 3.77 -3.74 2.86
CA LEU A 117 5.19 -4.05 2.82
C LEU A 117 5.85 -4.07 4.21
N PRO A 118 5.59 -3.13 5.14
CA PRO A 118 6.15 -3.17 6.48
C PRO A 118 5.86 -4.46 7.25
N VAL A 119 4.69 -5.06 6.99
CA VAL A 119 4.25 -6.33 7.58
C VAL A 119 4.79 -7.51 6.77
N ALA A 120 4.75 -7.42 5.44
CA ALA A 120 5.14 -8.49 4.54
C ALA A 120 6.61 -8.88 4.71
N ILE A 121 7.51 -7.92 4.94
CA ILE A 121 8.95 -8.20 5.06
C ILE A 121 9.37 -8.73 6.44
N LEU A 122 8.44 -8.84 7.40
CA LEU A 122 8.76 -9.22 8.78
C LEU A 122 9.44 -10.58 8.87
N ALA A 123 8.97 -11.56 8.11
CA ALA A 123 9.42 -12.95 8.18
C ALA A 123 10.72 -13.23 7.41
N PHE A 124 11.12 -12.37 6.48
CA PHE A 124 12.07 -12.75 5.43
C PHE A 124 13.44 -12.06 5.49
N LEU A 125 13.54 -10.89 6.14
CA LEU A 125 14.75 -10.07 6.11
C LEU A 125 15.43 -9.98 7.46
N ASP A 126 16.75 -9.85 7.43
CA ASP A 126 17.58 -9.55 8.59
C ASP A 126 17.06 -8.31 9.34
N ARG A 127 17.17 -8.33 10.67
CA ARG A 127 16.63 -7.28 11.55
C ARG A 127 17.05 -5.87 11.13
N LYS A 128 18.32 -5.65 10.76
CA LYS A 128 18.84 -4.34 10.34
C LYS A 128 18.15 -3.86 9.05
N ILE A 129 18.00 -4.74 8.07
CA ILE A 129 17.41 -4.41 6.76
C ILE A 129 15.92 -4.13 6.92
N ARG A 130 15.23 -5.03 7.62
CA ARG A 130 13.80 -4.90 7.91
C ARG A 130 13.47 -3.59 8.62
N ILE A 131 14.17 -3.25 9.71
CA ILE A 131 13.91 -2.01 10.45
C ILE A 131 14.11 -0.79 9.55
N THR A 132 15.19 -0.76 8.77
CA THR A 132 15.46 0.36 7.86
C THR A 132 14.36 0.53 6.81
N LEU A 133 13.89 -0.57 6.21
CA LEU A 133 12.78 -0.52 5.24
C LEU A 133 11.46 -0.11 5.90
N ILE A 134 11.17 -0.57 7.12
CA ILE A 134 9.98 -0.16 7.89
C ILE A 134 10.02 1.33 8.19
N GLU A 135 11.15 1.86 8.66
CA GLU A 135 11.34 3.30 8.89
C GLU A 135 11.08 4.10 7.60
N PHE A 136 11.57 3.61 6.46
CA PHE A 136 11.35 4.28 5.17
C PHE A 136 9.88 4.22 4.71
N CYS A 137 9.19 3.11 4.94
CA CYS A 137 7.75 3.01 4.66
C CYS A 137 6.93 3.92 5.59
N GLN A 138 7.30 3.98 6.87
CA GLN A 138 6.68 4.87 7.86
C GLN A 138 6.89 6.35 7.52
N PHE A 139 8.03 6.71 6.94
CA PHE A 139 8.26 8.05 6.41
C PHE A 139 7.18 8.45 5.38
N PHE A 140 6.91 7.60 4.39
CA PHE A 140 5.82 7.86 3.43
C PHE A 140 4.44 7.85 4.08
N GLN A 141 4.20 6.95 5.03
CA GLN A 141 2.94 6.92 5.77
C GLN A 141 2.68 8.24 6.52
N LYS A 142 3.70 8.82 7.15
CA LYS A 142 3.60 10.12 7.84
C LYS A 142 3.43 11.26 6.84
N LEU A 143 4.26 11.30 5.80
CA LEU A 143 4.23 12.35 4.77
C LEU A 143 2.87 12.45 4.05
N CYS A 144 2.26 11.29 3.79
CA CYS A 144 1.00 11.17 3.06
C CYS A 144 -0.23 11.19 3.98
N ALA A 145 -0.07 11.46 5.27
CA ALA A 145 -1.19 11.60 6.18
C ALA A 145 -2.10 12.78 5.80
N LYS A 146 -3.39 12.66 6.13
CA LYS A 146 -4.40 13.71 5.88
C LYS A 146 -4.10 15.00 6.63
N THR A 147 -3.54 14.86 7.84
CA THR A 147 -3.17 15.95 8.74
C THR A 147 -1.69 15.81 9.06
N LEU A 148 -0.96 16.92 8.97
CA LEU A 148 0.48 16.96 9.25
C LEU A 148 0.74 17.94 10.38
N TYR A 149 1.62 17.56 11.31
CA TYR A 149 2.12 18.44 12.36
C TYR A 149 3.47 19.02 11.94
N VAL A 150 3.63 20.33 12.11
CA VAL A 150 4.86 21.05 11.71
C VAL A 150 6.08 20.49 12.44
N SER A 151 5.96 20.19 13.74
CA SER A 151 7.04 19.57 14.52
C SER A 151 7.49 18.23 13.95
N GLU A 152 6.55 17.36 13.54
CA GLU A 152 6.88 16.08 12.93
C GLU A 152 7.55 16.25 11.57
N LEU A 153 7.14 17.24 10.77
CA LEU A 153 7.76 17.52 9.47
C LEU A 153 9.20 18.03 9.61
N GLU A 154 9.49 18.84 10.63
CA GLU A 154 10.86 19.26 10.94
C GLU A 154 11.73 18.07 11.37
N ASP A 155 11.21 17.18 12.23
CA ASP A 155 11.90 15.94 12.60
C ASP A 155 12.14 15.04 11.38
N MET A 156 11.18 14.99 10.45
CA MET A 156 11.29 14.20 9.22
C MET A 156 12.39 14.71 8.28
N LYS A 157 12.77 16.00 8.31
CA LYS A 157 13.88 16.54 7.49
C LYS A 157 15.20 15.91 7.86
N THR A 158 15.48 15.78 9.16
CA THR A 158 16.69 15.08 9.63
C THR A 158 16.52 13.56 9.53
N GLY A 159 15.31 13.06 9.83
CA GLY A 159 15.01 11.62 9.80
C GLY A 159 15.23 10.98 8.43
N ILE A 160 14.78 11.62 7.34
CA ILE A 160 14.94 11.05 5.99
C ILE A 160 16.41 10.94 5.58
N VAL A 161 17.26 11.89 5.96
CA VAL A 161 18.70 11.82 5.69
C VAL A 161 19.30 10.59 6.38
N ILE A 162 18.96 10.35 7.65
CA ILE A 162 19.42 9.17 8.40
C ILE A 162 18.90 7.88 7.74
N ILE A 163 17.64 7.83 7.33
CA ILE A 163 17.06 6.68 6.63
C ILE A 163 17.81 6.39 5.33
N LEU A 164 18.09 7.41 4.51
CA LEU A 164 18.84 7.22 3.27
C LEU A 164 20.27 6.75 3.53
N CYS A 165 20.97 7.28 4.54
CA CYS A 165 22.29 6.77 4.93
C CYS A 165 22.25 5.29 5.39
N LYS A 166 21.22 4.89 6.16
CA LYS A 166 21.04 3.48 6.53
C LYS A 166 20.78 2.60 5.31
N LEU A 167 19.95 3.05 4.38
CA LEU A 167 19.72 2.36 3.11
C LEU A 167 21.01 2.27 2.30
N GLU A 168 21.82 3.33 2.29
CA GLU A 168 23.07 3.40 1.52
C GLU A 168 24.05 2.38 2.01
N GLN A 169 24.10 2.09 3.32
CA GLN A 169 24.89 1.00 3.88
C GLN A 169 24.43 -0.40 3.47
N ILE A 170 23.18 -0.56 3.02
CA ILE A 170 22.56 -1.86 2.73
C ILE A 170 22.55 -2.13 1.23
N PHE A 171 21.99 -1.21 0.45
CA PHE A 171 21.72 -1.38 -0.98
C PHE A 171 22.87 -0.84 -1.85
N PRO A 172 23.03 -1.33 -3.09
CA PRO A 172 24.04 -0.83 -4.02
C PRO A 172 23.70 0.59 -4.51
N MET A 173 24.67 1.31 -5.06
CA MET A 173 24.51 2.70 -5.51
C MET A 173 23.39 2.88 -6.55
N SER A 174 23.21 1.90 -7.43
CA SER A 174 22.12 1.83 -8.41
C SER A 174 20.71 1.88 -7.80
N PHE A 175 20.54 1.58 -6.51
CA PHE A 175 19.28 1.72 -5.79
C PHE A 175 18.86 3.18 -5.63
N PHE A 176 19.84 4.07 -5.50
CA PHE A 176 19.66 5.50 -5.26
C PHE A 176 19.38 6.25 -6.56
N THR A 177 18.25 5.92 -7.19
CA THR A 177 17.77 6.68 -8.35
C THR A 177 17.43 8.10 -7.93
N ILE A 178 17.32 9.00 -8.92
CA ILE A 178 16.92 10.40 -8.66
C ILE A 178 15.62 10.49 -7.83
N MET A 179 14.67 9.57 -8.05
CA MET A 179 13.42 9.52 -7.29
C MET A 179 13.63 9.20 -5.80
N VAL A 180 14.57 8.31 -5.47
CA VAL A 180 14.93 8.01 -4.07
C VAL A 180 15.59 9.22 -3.43
N HIS A 181 16.52 9.88 -4.14
CA HIS A 181 17.17 11.09 -3.62
C HIS A 181 16.20 12.25 -3.39
N LEU A 182 15.20 12.45 -4.27
CA LEU A 182 14.19 13.50 -4.12
C LEU A 182 13.38 13.39 -2.82
N CYS A 183 13.40 12.24 -2.14
CA CYS A 183 12.73 12.06 -0.86
C CYS A 183 13.20 13.04 0.22
N VAL A 184 14.46 13.51 0.18
CA VAL A 184 14.99 14.48 1.15
C VAL A 184 14.29 15.82 1.10
N HIS A 185 13.70 16.18 -0.04
CA HIS A 185 13.02 17.46 -0.25
C HIS A 185 11.54 17.42 0.10
N LEU A 186 10.97 16.21 0.27
CA LEU A 186 9.53 16.06 0.48
C LEU A 186 9.01 16.68 1.78
N PRO A 187 9.73 16.58 2.93
CA PRO A 187 9.28 17.24 4.16
C PRO A 187 9.23 18.76 4.03
N GLU A 188 10.26 19.37 3.45
CA GLU A 188 10.31 20.82 3.20
C GLU A 188 9.17 21.25 2.25
N GLN A 189 8.91 20.46 1.22
CA GLN A 189 7.78 20.72 0.32
C GLN A 189 6.43 20.60 1.04
N ALA A 190 6.29 19.68 2.00
CA ALA A 190 5.08 19.56 2.82
C ALA A 190 4.92 20.72 3.81
N LEU A 191 6.02 21.24 4.38
CA LEU A 191 5.99 22.46 5.20
C LEU A 191 5.48 23.66 4.41
N LEU A 192 5.98 23.83 3.17
CA LEU A 192 5.63 24.96 2.32
C LEU A 192 4.27 24.83 1.62
N GLY A 193 3.85 23.61 1.29
CA GLY A 193 2.67 23.32 0.47
C GLY A 193 1.52 22.65 1.19
N GLY A 194 1.68 22.32 2.48
CA GLY A 194 0.72 21.55 3.25
C GLY A 194 0.67 20.06 2.84
N PRO A 195 -0.41 19.35 3.20
CA PRO A 195 -0.55 17.91 2.96
C PRO A 195 -0.37 17.50 1.49
N ALA A 196 0.13 16.27 1.29
CA ALA A 196 0.33 15.70 -0.04
C ALA A 196 -0.98 15.40 -0.81
N PRO A 197 -2.06 14.85 -0.19
CA PRO A 197 -3.27 14.45 -0.91
C PRO A 197 -3.90 15.49 -1.86
N PRO A 198 -4.08 16.78 -1.48
CA PRO A 198 -4.62 17.78 -2.41
C PRO A 198 -3.67 18.14 -3.56
N ARG A 199 -2.39 17.77 -3.47
CA ARG A 199 -1.34 18.07 -4.45
C ARG A 199 -0.97 16.86 -5.31
N TRP A 200 -1.64 15.73 -5.12
CA TRP A 200 -1.37 14.52 -5.90
C TRP A 200 -1.91 14.59 -7.32
N MET A 201 -1.20 13.93 -8.23
CA MET A 201 -1.62 13.82 -9.63
C MET A 201 -2.76 12.80 -9.85
N PHE A 202 -3.16 11.99 -8.85
CA PHE A 202 -4.20 10.97 -9.01
C PHE A 202 -5.50 11.51 -9.61
N GLY A 203 -5.98 12.65 -9.12
CA GLY A 203 -7.22 13.27 -9.60
C GLY A 203 -7.08 13.79 -11.04
N ILE A 204 -5.93 14.40 -11.34
CA ILE A 204 -5.62 14.96 -12.66
C ILE A 204 -5.49 13.83 -13.69
N GLU A 205 -4.68 12.81 -13.41
CA GLU A 205 -4.49 11.68 -14.31
C GLU A 205 -5.77 10.89 -14.56
N ARG A 206 -6.59 10.70 -13.52
CA ARG A 206 -7.89 10.03 -13.67
C ARG A 206 -8.81 10.82 -14.60
N ARG A 207 -8.84 12.14 -14.48
CA ARG A 207 -9.62 13.02 -15.36
C ARG A 207 -9.08 13.03 -16.79
N MET A 208 -7.75 13.08 -16.96
CA MET A 208 -7.12 12.95 -18.27
C MET A 208 -7.45 11.61 -18.94
N GLY A 209 -7.52 10.53 -18.16
CA GLY A 209 -7.99 9.23 -18.64
C GLY A 209 -9.42 9.25 -19.16
N THR A 210 -10.32 9.98 -18.49
CA THR A 210 -11.69 10.20 -18.99
C THR A 210 -11.69 10.99 -20.30
N TYR A 211 -10.97 12.10 -20.38
CA TYR A 211 -10.89 12.93 -21.60
C TYR A 211 -10.27 12.19 -22.78
N LYS A 212 -9.31 11.31 -22.54
CA LYS A 212 -8.78 10.42 -23.57
C LYS A 212 -9.87 9.57 -24.22
N GLY A 213 -10.87 9.13 -23.45
CA GLY A 213 -12.03 8.40 -23.97
C GLY A 213 -13.01 9.23 -24.80
N TYR A 214 -12.94 10.56 -24.71
CA TYR A 214 -13.77 11.48 -25.50
C TYR A 214 -13.21 11.74 -26.90
N VAL A 215 -11.94 11.43 -27.15
CA VAL A 215 -11.30 11.63 -28.45
C VAL A 215 -11.82 10.58 -29.44
N ARG A 216 -12.83 10.95 -30.23
CA ARG A 216 -13.36 10.16 -31.36
C ARG A 216 -12.70 10.53 -32.69
N ASN A 217 -12.24 11.78 -32.81
CA ASN A 217 -11.50 12.26 -33.97
C ASN A 217 -10.07 12.67 -33.59
N TYR A 218 -9.09 11.86 -33.98
CA TYR A 218 -7.67 12.13 -33.71
C TYR A 218 -7.08 13.31 -34.50
N ALA A 219 -7.73 13.75 -35.59
CA ALA A 219 -7.29 14.93 -36.33
C ALA A 219 -7.64 16.25 -35.62
N ARG A 220 -8.62 16.22 -34.70
CA ARG A 220 -9.08 17.37 -33.91
C ARG A 220 -9.44 16.94 -32.48
N PRO A 221 -8.44 16.52 -31.68
CA PRO A 221 -8.70 15.93 -30.37
C PRO A 221 -9.38 16.90 -29.41
N ASP A 222 -8.96 18.16 -29.38
CA ASP A 222 -9.50 19.16 -28.45
C ASP A 222 -10.97 19.47 -28.73
N GLY A 223 -11.34 19.60 -30.01
CA GLY A 223 -12.74 19.77 -30.42
C GLY A 223 -13.60 18.56 -30.06
N SER A 224 -13.07 17.34 -30.29
CA SER A 224 -13.76 16.10 -29.91
C SER A 224 -13.96 15.99 -28.40
N ILE A 225 -12.99 16.42 -27.59
CA ILE A 225 -13.11 16.46 -26.12
C ILE A 225 -14.17 17.47 -25.71
N ALA A 226 -14.13 18.69 -26.28
CA ALA A 226 -15.07 19.75 -25.95
C ALA A 226 -16.53 19.35 -26.25
N GLU A 227 -16.79 18.80 -27.43
CA GLU A 227 -18.14 18.34 -27.82
C GLU A 227 -18.64 17.23 -26.89
N ALA A 228 -17.83 16.21 -26.64
CA ALA A 228 -18.20 15.11 -25.77
C ALA A 228 -18.41 15.56 -24.31
N TYR A 229 -17.60 16.50 -23.83
CA TYR A 229 -17.73 17.08 -22.49
C TYR A 229 -19.07 17.81 -22.32
N VAL A 230 -19.48 18.62 -23.31
CA VAL A 230 -20.80 19.29 -23.30
C VAL A 230 -21.94 18.27 -23.22
N VAL A 231 -21.84 17.17 -23.98
CA VAL A 231 -22.83 16.08 -23.92
C VAL A 231 -22.83 15.39 -22.55
N ASP A 232 -21.67 15.07 -22.00
CA ASP A 232 -21.54 14.42 -20.68
C ASP A 232 -22.12 15.30 -19.56
N GLU A 233 -21.86 16.61 -19.60
CA GLU A 233 -22.39 17.58 -18.64
C GLU A 233 -23.92 17.70 -18.76
N ALA A 234 -24.46 17.80 -19.98
CA ALA A 234 -25.90 17.87 -20.22
C ALA A 234 -26.62 16.60 -19.73
N ILE A 235 -26.09 15.41 -20.03
CA ILE A 235 -26.64 14.13 -19.55
C ILE A 235 -26.54 14.05 -18.02
N THR A 236 -25.41 14.46 -17.45
CA THR A 236 -25.22 14.49 -15.99
C THR A 236 -26.23 15.41 -15.32
N PHE A 237 -26.51 16.59 -15.89
CA PHE A 237 -27.53 17.51 -15.36
C PHE A 237 -28.93 16.88 -15.44
N LEU A 238 -29.34 16.37 -16.61
CA LEU A 238 -30.64 15.73 -16.80
C LEU A 238 -30.85 14.55 -15.86
N SER A 239 -29.79 13.77 -15.61
CA SER A 239 -29.83 12.60 -14.72
C SER A 239 -30.18 12.93 -13.27
N ARG A 240 -30.11 14.20 -12.84
CA ARG A 240 -30.56 14.62 -11.51
C ARG A 240 -32.08 14.77 -11.39
N TYR A 241 -32.77 14.92 -12.51
CA TYR A 241 -34.22 15.16 -12.57
C TYR A 241 -35.01 13.94 -13.04
N LEU A 242 -34.33 12.88 -13.51
CA LEU A 242 -34.96 11.63 -13.90
C LEU A 242 -35.17 10.75 -12.67
N THR A 243 -36.43 10.57 -12.26
CA THR A 243 -36.82 9.76 -11.09
C THR A 243 -37.08 8.29 -11.43
N ASP A 244 -37.49 8.03 -12.67
CA ASP A 244 -38.05 6.73 -13.07
C ASP A 244 -37.01 5.77 -13.66
N ILE A 245 -35.75 6.21 -13.74
CA ILE A 245 -34.64 5.46 -14.34
C ILE A 245 -33.45 5.48 -13.38
N GLU A 246 -32.70 4.38 -13.34
CA GLU A 246 -31.43 4.32 -12.61
C GLU A 246 -30.41 5.26 -13.26
N THR A 247 -29.92 6.23 -12.48
CA THR A 247 -28.93 7.22 -12.91
C THR A 247 -27.64 7.04 -12.14
N ARG A 248 -26.57 7.72 -12.56
CA ARG A 248 -25.30 7.73 -11.83
C ARG A 248 -25.45 8.20 -10.37
N PHE A 249 -26.47 9.01 -10.06
CA PHE A 249 -26.71 9.56 -8.72
C PHE A 249 -27.69 8.71 -7.90
N THR A 250 -28.63 8.01 -8.54
CA THR A 250 -29.62 7.17 -7.86
C THR A 250 -29.20 5.71 -7.76
N ARG A 251 -28.19 5.30 -8.53
CA ARG A 251 -27.61 3.95 -8.46
C ARG A 251 -27.12 3.65 -7.05
N PRO A 252 -27.62 2.58 -6.40
CA PRO A 252 -27.13 2.19 -5.08
C PRO A 252 -25.63 1.89 -5.13
N GLU A 253 -24.94 2.23 -4.05
CA GLU A 253 -23.51 1.93 -3.94
C GLU A 253 -23.24 0.44 -4.10
N ARG A 254 -22.02 0.09 -4.53
CA ARG A 254 -21.62 -1.29 -4.78
C ARG A 254 -21.85 -2.19 -3.56
N ASN A 255 -21.64 -1.64 -2.35
CA ASN A 255 -21.95 -2.29 -1.07
C ASN A 255 -23.10 -1.56 -0.38
N TRP A 256 -24.21 -1.39 -1.08
CA TRP A 256 -25.44 -0.99 -0.40
C TRP A 256 -25.86 -2.11 0.56
N ASP A 257 -25.67 -1.87 1.86
CA ASP A 257 -26.09 -2.79 2.90
C ASP A 257 -27.61 -2.71 3.09
N LEU A 258 -28.25 -3.87 3.24
CA LEU A 258 -29.69 -3.96 3.46
C LEU A 258 -30.06 -3.42 4.86
N SER A 259 -31.32 -3.00 5.01
CA SER A 259 -31.90 -2.68 6.32
C SER A 259 -31.98 -3.92 7.22
N SER A 260 -31.84 -3.70 8.52
CA SER A 260 -31.62 -4.72 9.56
C SER A 260 -32.76 -5.73 9.69
N GLU A 261 -32.38 -6.99 9.97
CA GLU A 261 -33.18 -7.89 10.80
C GLU A 261 -32.74 -7.75 12.26
N ASP A 262 -33.66 -7.87 13.21
CA ASP A 262 -33.39 -7.70 14.64
C ASP A 262 -32.54 -8.87 15.20
N TYR A 263 -31.20 -8.73 15.16
CA TYR A 263 -30.29 -9.63 15.84
C TYR A 263 -30.18 -9.30 17.34
N LYS A 264 -30.01 -10.33 18.18
CA LYS A 264 -29.99 -10.22 19.65
C LYS A 264 -28.70 -9.59 20.24
N MET A 265 -27.63 -9.48 19.46
CA MET A 265 -26.33 -8.94 19.89
C MET A 265 -25.77 -7.97 18.84
N ASP A 266 -25.36 -6.80 19.29
CA ASP A 266 -24.87 -5.69 18.45
C ASP A 266 -23.63 -6.06 17.63
N VAL A 267 -22.75 -6.94 18.15
CA VAL A 267 -21.55 -7.39 17.42
C VAL A 267 -21.88 -8.27 16.22
N PHE A 268 -23.06 -8.90 16.20
CA PHE A 268 -23.54 -9.64 15.04
C PHE A 268 -24.54 -8.84 14.20
N ASN A 269 -24.91 -7.66 14.67
CA ASN A 269 -25.74 -6.71 13.92
C ASN A 269 -24.88 -5.93 12.92
N HIS A 270 -24.20 -6.67 12.04
CA HIS A 270 -23.39 -6.07 10.98
C HIS A 270 -24.21 -6.01 9.70
N LYS A 271 -24.52 -4.78 9.30
CA LYS A 271 -25.12 -4.41 8.02
C LYS A 271 -24.13 -4.77 6.92
N ILE A 272 -24.17 -5.99 6.39
CA ILE A 272 -23.29 -6.38 5.28
C ILE A 272 -24.10 -7.15 4.26
N ARG A 273 -24.19 -6.61 3.03
CA ARG A 273 -24.67 -7.38 1.89
C ARG A 273 -23.63 -8.43 1.52
N THR A 274 -23.86 -9.70 1.86
CA THR A 274 -22.95 -10.79 1.49
C THR A 274 -22.91 -10.98 -0.02
N LEU A 275 -21.70 -11.02 -0.60
CA LEU A 275 -21.51 -11.28 -2.03
C LEU A 275 -21.34 -12.78 -2.29
N GLY A 276 -22.25 -13.36 -3.07
CA GLY A 276 -22.23 -14.77 -3.46
C GLY A 276 -22.91 -15.70 -2.45
N ALA A 277 -22.85 -17.01 -2.73
CA ALA A 277 -23.44 -18.02 -1.84
C ALA A 277 -22.64 -18.11 -0.52
N PRO A 278 -23.31 -18.23 0.64
CA PRO A 278 -22.65 -18.39 1.91
C PRO A 278 -21.82 -19.69 1.91
N LYS A 279 -20.56 -19.58 2.32
CA LYS A 279 -19.71 -20.75 2.60
C LYS A 279 -19.64 -20.94 4.09
N PHE A 280 -20.29 -21.99 4.57
CA PHE A 280 -20.20 -22.39 5.97
C PHE A 280 -18.90 -23.14 6.19
N GLY A 281 -18.12 -22.70 7.17
CA GLY A 281 -16.87 -23.32 7.55
C GLY A 281 -16.49 -22.88 8.96
N ASN A 282 -15.66 -23.68 9.62
CA ASN A 282 -15.07 -23.25 10.88
C ASN A 282 -14.07 -22.13 10.58
N LEU A 283 -14.23 -20.97 11.21
CA LEU A 283 -13.33 -19.83 11.04
C LEU A 283 -11.89 -20.14 11.49
N GLY A 284 -11.67 -21.26 12.19
CA GLY A 284 -10.35 -21.67 12.68
C GLY A 284 -9.75 -20.67 13.67
N LEU A 285 -10.58 -19.76 14.18
CA LEU A 285 -10.21 -18.76 15.16
C LEU A 285 -10.11 -19.45 16.52
N ASP A 286 -9.06 -19.14 17.26
CA ASP A 286 -8.93 -19.55 18.65
C ASP A 286 -10.14 -19.01 19.44
N GLY A 287 -10.78 -19.87 20.23
CA GLY A 287 -11.91 -19.50 21.08
C GLY A 287 -11.59 -18.34 22.01
N ASN A 288 -10.33 -18.23 22.45
CA ASN A 288 -9.86 -17.12 23.28
C ASN A 288 -9.90 -15.78 22.52
N VAL A 289 -9.57 -15.79 21.22
CA VAL A 289 -9.60 -14.59 20.37
C VAL A 289 -11.03 -14.14 20.12
N VAL A 290 -11.93 -15.08 19.87
CA VAL A 290 -13.37 -14.78 19.70
C VAL A 290 -13.97 -14.24 20.99
N GLN A 291 -13.67 -14.86 22.13
CA GLN A 291 -14.13 -14.42 23.43
C GLN A 291 -13.58 -13.02 23.79
N TRP A 292 -12.29 -12.78 23.56
CA TRP A 292 -11.68 -11.46 23.76
C TRP A 292 -12.34 -10.40 22.86
N TYR A 293 -12.60 -10.73 21.60
CA TYR A 293 -13.25 -9.80 20.67
C TYR A 293 -14.68 -9.46 21.12
N LEU A 294 -15.47 -10.46 21.53
CA LEU A 294 -16.83 -10.25 22.03
C LEU A 294 -16.83 -9.37 23.29
N LEU A 295 -15.98 -9.67 24.28
CA LEU A 295 -15.91 -8.91 25.53
C LEU A 295 -15.48 -7.45 25.35
N ASN A 296 -14.71 -7.14 24.31
CA ASN A 296 -14.21 -5.78 24.08
C ASN A 296 -15.00 -4.99 23.03
N ASN A 297 -15.87 -5.63 22.24
CA ASN A 297 -16.61 -4.97 21.16
C ASN A 297 -18.13 -5.09 21.31
N CYS A 298 -18.67 -6.02 22.11
CA CYS A 298 -20.06 -5.94 22.56
C CYS A 298 -20.14 -4.80 23.58
N GLY A 299 -21.11 -3.90 23.41
CA GLY A 299 -21.37 -2.82 24.35
C GLY A 299 -21.93 -3.34 25.68
N SER A 300 -22.92 -2.65 26.24
CA SER A 300 -23.51 -2.99 27.54
C SER A 300 -24.20 -4.34 27.62
N GLU A 301 -24.33 -5.06 26.49
CA GLU A 301 -24.99 -6.37 26.39
C GLU A 301 -24.30 -7.48 27.18
N LEU A 302 -22.99 -7.34 27.46
CA LEU A 302 -22.20 -8.32 28.22
C LEU A 302 -21.84 -7.84 29.64
N ASP A 303 -22.30 -6.66 30.05
CA ASP A 303 -21.93 -6.08 31.36
C ASP A 303 -22.40 -6.93 32.54
N ASP A 304 -23.61 -7.48 32.45
CA ASP A 304 -24.17 -8.37 33.48
C ASP A 304 -23.33 -9.65 33.63
N TYR A 305 -22.89 -10.23 32.51
CA TYR A 305 -22.03 -11.42 32.50
C TYR A 305 -20.64 -11.12 33.07
N ILE A 306 -20.06 -9.96 32.70
CA ILE A 306 -18.76 -9.51 33.23
C ILE A 306 -18.86 -9.28 34.74
N LYS A 307 -19.98 -8.72 35.22
CA LYS A 307 -20.23 -8.48 36.64
C LYS A 307 -20.37 -9.80 37.42
N GLU A 308 -21.19 -10.73 36.94
CA GLU A 308 -21.35 -12.07 37.53
C GLU A 308 -20.00 -12.82 37.59
N HIS A 309 -19.21 -12.74 36.51
CA HIS A 309 -17.89 -13.37 36.46
C HIS A 309 -16.90 -12.75 37.47
N LYS A 310 -16.91 -11.42 37.62
CA LYS A 310 -16.10 -10.74 38.64
C LYS A 310 -16.49 -11.15 40.06
N GLU A 311 -17.79 -11.30 40.33
CA GLU A 311 -18.30 -11.76 41.62
C GLU A 311 -17.84 -13.21 41.91
N LEU A 312 -17.87 -14.10 40.92
CA LEU A 312 -17.35 -15.48 41.03
C LEU A 312 -15.84 -15.54 41.29
N ILE A 313 -15.03 -14.69 40.65
CA ILE A 313 -13.58 -14.59 40.90
C ILE A 313 -13.30 -14.10 42.32
N CYS A 314 -14.06 -13.11 42.80
CA CYS A 314 -13.94 -12.61 44.17
C CYS A 314 -14.26 -13.71 45.19
N LEU A 315 -15.31 -14.50 44.96
CA LEU A 315 -15.72 -15.59 45.84
C LEU A 315 -14.71 -16.75 45.88
N THR A 316 -14.03 -17.01 44.76
CA THR A 316 -13.01 -18.07 44.64
C THR A 316 -11.63 -17.64 45.13
N SER A 317 -11.31 -16.34 45.14
CA SER A 317 -10.06 -15.79 45.69
C SER A 317 -10.11 -15.60 47.22
N SER A 318 -11.28 -15.76 47.83
CA SER A 318 -11.51 -15.72 49.28
C SER A 318 -11.57 -17.09 49.96
N ARG A 319 -11.03 -18.14 49.32
CA ARG A 319 -10.74 -19.47 49.89
C ARG A 319 -9.25 -19.75 49.82
#